data_AF-A0A8H3HDT8-F1
#
_entry.id   AF-A0A8H3HDT8-F1
#
_cell.length_a   1.000
_cell.length_b   1.000
_cell.length_c   1.000
_cell.angle_alpha   90.00
_cell.angle_beta   90.00
_cell.angle_gamma   90.00
#
_symmetry.space_group_name_H-M   'P 1'
#
loop_
_entity.id
_entity.type
_entity.pdbx_description
1 polymer ?
#
loop_
_entity_poly.entity_id
_entity_poly.type
_entity_poly.pdbx_seq_one_letter_code
_entity_poly.pdbx_strand_id
1 'polypeptide(L)'
;MSRGFGTESGSLLIQQGFGHPSTAHPSLCTINHVVEYFVNGAVPKNGTHCTPEPGFIYPTNSTQSKRSVLSKRDKELLEVMEDMSRMSRRTLGV
;
A
#
# COMPACT_ATOMS: atom_id res chain seq x y z
N MET A 1 -9.60 15.53 7.83
CA MET A 1 -10.56 14.72 7.04
C MET A 1 -11.21 13.60 7.84
N SER A 2 -10.46 12.62 8.38
CA SER A 2 -11.04 11.45 9.07
C SER A 2 -12.03 11.76 10.19
N ARG A 3 -11.74 12.76 11.04
CA ARG A 3 -12.66 13.20 12.12
C ARG A 3 -14.06 13.61 11.65
N GLY A 4 -14.22 14.07 10.41
CA GLY A 4 -15.51 14.51 9.87
C GLY A 4 -16.42 13.35 9.44
N PHE A 5 -15.88 12.14 9.28
CA PHE A 5 -16.64 10.95 8.87
C PHE A 5 -17.16 10.12 10.04
N GLY A 6 -16.82 10.48 11.29
CA GLY A 6 -17.09 9.64 12.47
C GLY A 6 -16.30 8.32 12.45
N THR A 7 -16.54 7.47 13.45
CA THR A 7 -15.97 6.11 13.55
C THR A 7 -16.99 5.01 13.32
N GLU A 8 -18.26 5.37 13.09
CA GLU A 8 -19.37 4.41 12.91
C GLU A 8 -19.48 3.94 11.45
N SER A 9 -19.21 4.83 10.50
CA SER A 9 -19.32 4.56 9.05
C SER A 9 -17.98 4.58 8.32
N GLY A 10 -16.86 4.60 9.04
CA GLY A 10 -15.53 4.70 8.44
C GLY A 10 -14.39 4.38 9.39
N SER A 11 -13.24 4.02 8.81
CA SER A 11 -12.01 3.70 9.52
C SER A 11 -10.81 4.35 8.85
N LEU A 12 -9.85 4.82 9.64
CA LEU A 12 -8.60 5.39 9.16
C LEU A 12 -7.50 4.32 9.11
N LEU A 13 -6.94 4.09 7.92
CA LEU A 13 -5.66 3.40 7.72
C LEU A 13 -4.56 4.42 7.43
N ILE A 14 -3.42 4.27 8.11
CA ILE A 14 -2.28 5.19 8.05
C ILE A 14 -1.12 4.46 7.37
N GLN A 15 -0.78 4.86 6.15
CA GLN A 15 0.42 4.38 5.46
C GLN A 15 1.62 5.25 5.82
N GLN A 16 2.59 4.69 6.53
CA GLN A 16 3.82 5.36 6.96
C GLN A 16 4.89 5.32 5.85
N GLY A 17 4.51 5.82 4.67
CA GLY A 17 5.37 5.88 3.48
C GLY A 17 5.70 7.31 3.07
N PHE A 18 6.48 7.43 2.00
CA PHE A 18 6.86 8.72 1.43
C PHE A 18 6.11 8.94 0.12
N GLY A 19 5.94 10.20 -0.29
CA GLY A 19 5.31 10.57 -1.55
C GLY A 19 3.78 10.68 -1.49
N HIS A 20 3.19 10.98 -2.65
CA HIS A 20 1.75 11.17 -2.84
C HIS A 20 1.35 10.57 -4.20
N PRO A 21 0.32 9.71 -4.30
CA PRO A 21 -0.55 9.15 -3.25
C PRO A 21 -0.02 7.80 -2.71
N SER A 22 -0.88 6.92 -2.15
CA SER A 22 -0.49 5.63 -1.53
C SER A 22 0.30 4.67 -2.43
N THR A 23 0.21 4.82 -3.75
CA THR A 23 1.00 4.07 -4.74
C THR A 23 2.44 4.57 -4.89
N ALA A 24 2.78 5.74 -4.33
CA ALA A 24 4.13 6.29 -4.41
C ALA A 24 5.16 5.53 -3.56
N HIS A 25 4.73 4.97 -2.42
CA HIS A 25 5.53 4.09 -1.57
C HIS A 25 4.68 2.91 -1.08
N PRO A 26 4.47 1.90 -1.94
CA PRO A 26 3.52 0.82 -1.71
C PRO A 26 3.92 -0.07 -0.53
N SER A 27 2.92 -0.63 0.14
CA SER A 27 3.12 -1.61 1.22
C SER A 27 2.13 -2.77 1.08
N LEU A 28 2.59 -4.00 1.33
CA LEU A 28 1.70 -5.17 1.34
C LEU A 28 0.59 -5.04 2.37
N CYS A 29 0.89 -4.46 3.55
CA CYS A 29 -0.10 -4.18 4.58
C CYS A 29 -1.25 -3.31 4.04
N THR A 30 -0.94 -2.19 3.39
CA THR A 30 -1.97 -1.32 2.81
C THR A 30 -2.73 -2.03 1.70
N ILE A 31 -2.02 -2.71 0.78
CA ILE A 31 -2.64 -3.40 -0.35
C ILE A 31 -3.64 -4.45 0.14
N ASN A 32 -3.24 -5.28 1.10
CA ASN A 32 -4.09 -6.32 1.63
C ASN A 32 -5.35 -5.73 2.29
N HIS A 33 -5.23 -4.64 3.05
CA HIS A 33 -6.43 -3.98 3.58
C HIS A 33 -7.35 -3.40 2.51
N VAL A 34 -6.80 -2.88 1.41
CA VAL A 34 -7.61 -2.43 0.26
C VAL A 34 -8.31 -3.62 -0.39
N VAL A 35 -7.61 -4.72 -0.63
CA VAL A 35 -8.19 -5.95 -1.20
C VAL A 35 -9.29 -6.51 -0.29
N GLU A 36 -9.01 -6.67 1.00
CA GLU A 36 -9.98 -7.17 2.00
C GLU A 36 -11.23 -6.28 2.10
N TYR A 37 -11.06 -4.97 2.01
CA TYR A 37 -12.19 -4.03 1.98
C TYR A 37 -13.08 -4.26 0.75
N PHE A 38 -12.49 -4.34 -0.45
CA PHE A 38 -13.27 -4.46 -1.68
C PHE A 38 -13.82 -5.87 -1.93
N VAL A 39 -13.12 -6.91 -1.48
CA VAL A 39 -13.52 -8.31 -1.73
C VAL A 39 -14.45 -8.82 -0.62
N ASN A 40 -14.13 -8.54 0.64
CA ASN A 40 -14.81 -9.11 1.79
C ASN A 40 -15.62 -8.09 2.60
N GLY A 41 -15.54 -6.79 2.26
CA GLY A 41 -16.12 -5.72 3.09
C GLY A 41 -15.40 -5.54 4.44
N ALA A 42 -14.23 -6.14 4.61
CA ALA A 42 -13.52 -6.12 5.87
C ALA A 42 -12.79 -4.79 6.06
N VAL A 43 -13.13 -4.08 7.13
CA VAL A 43 -12.58 -2.76 7.44
C VAL A 43 -11.48 -2.89 8.51
N PRO A 44 -10.30 -2.26 8.35
CA PRO A 44 -9.26 -2.29 9.37
C PRO A 44 -9.74 -1.63 10.66
N LYS A 45 -9.09 -1.97 11.78
CA LYS A 45 -9.28 -1.24 13.04
C LYS A 45 -8.95 0.24 12.83
N ASN A 46 -9.74 1.13 13.41
CA ASN A 46 -9.52 2.57 13.25
C ASN A 46 -8.13 2.97 13.78
N GLY A 47 -7.36 3.66 12.94
CA GLY A 47 -5.97 4.01 13.22
C GLY A 47 -4.96 2.89 12.93
N THR A 48 -5.27 1.91 12.10
CA THR A 48 -4.29 0.87 11.72
C THR A 48 -3.10 1.49 10.98
N HIS A 49 -1.88 1.16 11.42
CA HIS A 49 -0.65 1.64 10.80
C HIS A 49 -0.05 0.56 9.89
N CYS A 50 0.25 0.93 8.65
CA CYS A 50 0.96 0.11 7.69
C CYS A 50 2.30 0.77 7.33
N THR A 51 3.40 0.05 7.57
CA THR A 51 4.74 0.50 7.19
C THR A 51 5.16 -0.18 5.89
N PRO A 52 5.65 0.56 4.88
CA PRO A 52 6.20 -0.03 3.66
C PRO A 52 7.37 -0.97 3.91
N GLU A 53 7.47 -1.97 3.03
CA GLU A 53 8.60 -2.89 3.04
C GLU A 53 9.91 -2.14 2.73
N PRO A 54 11.03 -2.49 3.38
CA PRO A 54 12.30 -1.84 3.12
C PRO A 54 12.77 -2.11 1.69
N GLY A 55 13.47 -1.13 1.12
CA GLY A 55 14.12 -1.27 -0.18
C GLY A 55 13.28 -0.91 -1.40
N PHE A 56 12.09 -0.35 -1.20
CA PHE A 56 11.35 0.23 -2.31
C PHE A 56 12.04 1.47 -2.89
N ILE A 57 12.33 2.46 -2.03
CA ILE A 57 12.98 3.71 -2.45
C ILE A 57 14.49 3.52 -2.63
N TYR A 58 15.12 2.73 -1.75
CA TYR A 58 16.57 2.48 -1.76
C TYR A 58 16.84 0.97 -1.78
N PRO A 59 16.75 0.32 -2.95
CA PRO A 59 16.95 -1.12 -3.05
C PRO A 59 18.37 -1.51 -2.66
N THR A 60 18.48 -2.58 -1.88
CA THR A 60 19.74 -3.22 -1.49
C THR A 60 19.66 -4.72 -1.80
N ASN A 61 20.79 -5.43 -1.78
CA ASN A 61 20.80 -6.89 -1.95
C ASN A 61 19.89 -7.59 -0.93
N SER A 62 19.88 -7.10 0.32
CA SER A 62 19.03 -7.63 1.38
C SER A 62 17.53 -7.47 1.10
N THR A 63 17.12 -6.40 0.44
CA THR A 63 15.70 -6.14 0.16
C THR A 63 15.22 -6.94 -1.05
N GLN A 64 16.09 -7.18 -2.02
CA GLN A 64 15.81 -8.12 -3.12
C GLN A 64 15.62 -9.55 -2.60
N SER A 65 16.47 -9.98 -1.65
CA SER A 65 16.31 -11.28 -0.96
C SER A 65 15.03 -11.36 -0.13
N LYS A 66 14.53 -10.27 0.45
CA LYS A 66 13.22 -10.28 1.13
C LYS A 66 12.07 -10.44 0.14
N ARG A 67 12.12 -9.77 -1.01
CA ARG A 67 11.12 -9.92 -2.07
C ARG A 67 11.10 -11.35 -2.63
N SER A 68 12.22 -12.06 -2.71
CA SER A 68 12.26 -13.41 -3.25
C SER A 68 11.53 -14.45 -2.39
N VAL A 69 11.42 -14.22 -1.08
CA VAL A 69 10.72 -15.10 -0.12
C VAL A 69 9.21 -14.85 -0.07
N LEU A 70 8.73 -13.75 -0.65
CA LEU A 70 7.29 -13.45 -0.71
C LEU A 70 6.51 -14.52 -1.48
N SER A 71 5.25 -14.71 -1.08
CA SER A 71 4.30 -15.57 -1.80
C SER A 71 4.10 -15.05 -3.23
N LYS A 72 3.68 -15.93 -4.13
CA LYS A 72 3.42 -15.55 -5.53
C LYS A 72 2.38 -14.43 -5.63
N ARG A 73 1.35 -14.50 -4.78
CA ARG A 73 0.28 -13.51 -4.70
C ARG A 73 0.79 -12.15 -4.18
N ASP A 74 1.62 -12.14 -3.14
CA ASP A 74 2.15 -10.89 -2.59
C ASP A 74 3.09 -10.18 -3.57
N LYS A 75 3.90 -10.95 -4.32
CA LYS A 75 4.74 -10.41 -5.39
C LYS A 75 3.89 -9.72 -6.45
N GLU A 76 2.85 -10.40 -6.93
CA GLU A 76 1.93 -9.86 -7.94
C GLU A 76 1.21 -8.59 -7.45
N LEU A 77 0.75 -8.57 -6.19
CA LEU A 77 0.11 -7.40 -5.60
C LEU A 77 1.04 -6.17 -5.55
N LEU A 78 2.31 -6.37 -5.20
CA LEU A 78 3.30 -5.29 -5.21
C LEU A 78 3.60 -4.80 -6.64
N GLU A 79 3.76 -5.71 -7.59
CA GLU A 79 4.01 -5.37 -9.00
C GLU A 79 2.86 -4.55 -9.59
N VAL A 80 1.61 -4.94 -9.35
CA VAL A 80 0.43 -4.18 -9.81
C VAL A 80 0.41 -2.77 -9.22
N MET A 81 0.74 -2.62 -7.93
CA MET A 81 0.82 -1.30 -7.31
C MET A 81 1.93 -0.43 -7.90
N GLU A 82 3.08 -1.02 -8.22
CA GLU A 82 4.18 -0.34 -8.91
C GLU A 82 3.75 0.15 -10.30
N ASP A 83 3.01 -0.68 -11.03
CA ASP A 83 2.45 -0.32 -12.34
C ASP A 83 1.40 0.78 -12.24
N MET A 84 0.49 0.74 -11.27
CA MET A 84 -0.45 1.82 -11.00
C MET A 84 0.26 3.14 -10.72
N SER A 85 1.36 3.10 -9.95
CA SER A 85 2.21 4.27 -9.70
C SER A 85 2.81 4.82 -10.99
N ARG A 86 3.32 3.95 -11.87
CA ARG A 86 3.88 4.33 -13.19
C ARG A 86 2.81 4.92 -14.10
N MET A 87 1.63 4.33 -14.16
CA MET A 87 0.51 4.84 -14.95
C MET A 87 0.11 6.24 -14.48
N SER A 88 -0.08 6.42 -13.16
CA SER A 88 -0.46 7.72 -12.59
C SER A 88 0.52 8.83 -12.96
N ARG A 89 1.84 8.55 -12.96
CA ARG A 89 2.86 9.51 -13.41
C ARG A 89 2.73 9.85 -14.89
N ARG A 90 2.58 8.83 -15.75
CA ARG A 90 2.41 9.01 -17.20
C ARG A 90 1.18 9.83 -17.56
N THR A 91 0.07 9.66 -16.85
CA THR A 91 -1.17 10.42 -17.10
C THR A 91 -1.07 11.86 -16.62
N LEU A 92 -0.34 12.11 -15.53
CA LEU A 92 -0.16 13.45 -14.95
C LEU A 92 0.98 14.26 -15.58
N GLY A 93 1.77 13.66 -16.48
CA GLY A 93 2.86 14.35 -17.17
C GLY A 93 4.03 14.76 -16.27
N VAL A 94 4.23 14.05 -15.15
CA VAL A 94 5.33 14.26 -14.18
C VAL A 94 6.29 13.08 -14.20
#